data_AF-A0A0M1P5L0-F1
#
_entry.id   AF-A0A0M1P5L0-F1
#
_cell.length_a   1.000
_cell.length_b   1.000
_cell.length_c   1.000
_cell.angle_alpha   90.00
_cell.angle_beta   90.00
_cell.angle_gamma   90.00
#
_symmetry.space_group_name_H-M   'P 1'
#
loop_
_entity.id
_entity.type
_entity.pdbx_description
1 polymer ?
#
loop_
_entity_poly.entity_id
_entity_poly.type
_entity_poly.pdbx_seq_one_letter_code
_entity_poly.pdbx_strand_id
1 'polypeptide(L)'
;MIKQHLQFKINRFSTNEVLTAWEDADKSKDVILLEFANSDWSIEVNDIQNISHQMFEHFLSKIDVFDNGVQLFCKEVYENSNFKIENYIVSLQWISVLENSITMGYWGDYVNVELRSNIECDNGIWKQKDIYYQ
;
A
#
# COMPACT_ATOMS: atom_id res chain seq x y z
N MET A 1 2.59 -3.43 31.86
CA MET A 1 2.79 -3.39 30.39
C MET A 1 1.66 -4.18 29.75
N ILE A 2 0.75 -3.50 29.07
CA ILE A 2 -0.26 -4.16 28.24
C ILE A 2 0.52 -4.73 27.04
N LYS A 3 0.53 -6.06 26.86
CA LYS A 3 1.03 -6.66 25.62
C LYS A 3 0.10 -6.19 24.51
N GLN A 4 0.55 -5.31 23.62
CA GLN A 4 -0.16 -5.09 22.37
C GLN A 4 -0.25 -6.43 21.65
N HIS A 5 -1.47 -6.89 21.36
CA HIS A 5 -1.65 -7.99 20.42
C HIS A 5 -1.30 -7.46 19.03
N LEU A 6 -0.17 -7.94 18.50
CA LEU A 6 0.20 -7.70 17.11
C LEU A 6 -0.86 -8.35 16.22
N GLN A 7 -1.36 -7.58 15.25
CA GLN A 7 -2.41 -8.00 14.33
C GLN A 7 -2.15 -7.43 12.94
N PHE A 8 -2.51 -8.20 11.93
CA PHE A 8 -2.51 -7.74 10.53
C PHE A 8 -3.50 -6.59 10.36
N LYS A 9 -3.11 -5.56 9.61
CA LYS A 9 -3.82 -4.27 9.55
C LYS A 9 -4.91 -4.26 8.48
N ILE A 10 -5.91 -5.14 8.62
CA ILE A 10 -7.02 -5.25 7.66
C ILE A 10 -7.93 -4.01 7.74
N ASN A 11 -8.44 -3.58 6.58
CA ASN A 11 -9.29 -2.40 6.39
C ASN A 11 -8.67 -1.11 6.93
N ARG A 12 -7.36 -0.96 6.76
CA ARG A 12 -6.60 0.22 7.21
C ARG A 12 -6.98 1.49 6.46
N PHE A 13 -7.32 1.36 5.17
CA PHE A 13 -7.61 2.50 4.32
C PHE A 13 -9.11 2.69 4.12
N SER A 14 -9.56 3.91 4.35
CA SER A 14 -10.86 4.38 3.87
C SER A 14 -10.66 5.01 2.49
N THR A 15 -11.45 4.58 1.49
CA THR A 15 -11.44 5.16 0.15
C THR A 15 -11.58 6.69 0.18
N ASN A 16 -12.51 7.21 1.00
CA ASN A 16 -12.73 8.65 1.11
C ASN A 16 -11.50 9.37 1.68
N GLU A 17 -10.85 8.78 2.68
CA GLU A 17 -9.68 9.38 3.33
C GLU A 17 -8.49 9.44 2.36
N VAL A 18 -8.25 8.36 1.60
CA VAL A 18 -7.18 8.30 0.60
C VAL A 18 -7.43 9.27 -0.55
N LEU A 19 -8.67 9.35 -1.04
CA LEU A 19 -9.00 10.28 -2.11
C LEU A 19 -8.92 11.74 -1.64
N THR A 20 -9.31 12.04 -0.40
CA THR A 20 -9.11 13.38 0.19
C THR A 20 -7.63 13.73 0.28
N ALA A 21 -6.80 12.81 0.80
CA ALA A 21 -5.35 13.00 0.86
C ALA A 21 -4.74 13.22 -0.54
N TRP A 22 -5.24 12.51 -1.55
CA TRP A 22 -4.85 12.74 -2.94
C TRP A 22 -5.29 14.10 -3.45
N GLU A 23 -6.53 14.54 -3.21
CA GLU A 23 -7.03 15.85 -3.62
C GLU A 23 -6.18 16.99 -3.04
N ASP A 24 -5.87 16.90 -1.74
CA ASP A 24 -5.11 17.89 -0.98
C ASP A 24 -3.60 17.89 -1.29
N ALA A 25 -3.07 16.79 -1.84
CA ALA A 25 -1.64 16.67 -2.08
C ALA A 25 -1.10 17.66 -3.13
N ASP A 26 0.10 18.17 -2.88
CA ASP A 26 0.86 19.01 -3.82
C ASP A 26 1.43 18.17 -4.97
N LYS A 27 0.74 18.22 -6.12
CA LYS A 27 1.07 17.47 -7.35
C LYS A 27 2.14 18.13 -8.21
N SER A 28 2.77 19.21 -7.74
CA SER A 28 3.86 19.89 -8.48
C SER A 28 5.24 19.25 -8.28
N LYS A 29 5.33 18.27 -7.38
CA LYS A 29 6.57 17.58 -6.99
C LYS A 29 6.74 16.25 -7.72
N ASP A 30 8.00 15.84 -7.89
CA ASP A 30 8.35 14.52 -8.45
C ASP A 30 7.91 13.37 -7.53
N VAL A 31 7.94 13.62 -6.21
CA VAL A 31 7.40 12.72 -5.18
C VAL A 31 6.27 13.46 -4.47
N ILE A 32 5.07 12.93 -4.62
CA ILE A 32 3.85 13.44 -4.01
C ILE A 32 3.66 12.73 -2.67
N LEU A 33 3.43 13.50 -1.61
CA LEU A 33 3.15 12.94 -0.29
C LEU A 33 1.64 12.95 -0.03
N LEU A 34 1.07 11.78 0.22
CA LEU A 34 -0.31 11.64 0.71
C LEU A 34 -0.28 11.65 2.23
N GLU A 35 -0.72 12.76 2.82
CA GLU A 35 -0.82 12.93 4.28
C GLU A 35 -2.25 12.67 4.75
N PHE A 36 -2.40 11.89 5.82
CA PHE A 36 -3.70 11.45 6.31
C PHE A 36 -4.03 12.18 7.61
N ALA A 37 -4.98 13.10 7.57
CA ALA A 37 -5.25 14.05 8.67
C ALA A 37 -5.53 13.41 10.05
N ASN A 38 -6.05 12.18 10.07
CA ASN A 38 -6.40 11.46 11.31
C ASN A 38 -5.43 10.32 11.65
N SER A 39 -4.25 10.31 11.04
CA SER A 39 -3.30 9.21 11.07
C SER A 39 -1.85 9.71 11.10
N ASP A 40 -0.98 9.04 11.87
CA ASP A 40 0.44 9.39 11.96
C ASP A 40 1.29 8.80 10.80
N TRP A 41 0.67 8.47 9.67
CA TRP A 41 1.36 7.84 8.54
C TRP A 41 1.03 8.54 7.23
N SER A 42 1.93 8.40 6.27
CA SER A 42 1.87 8.98 4.94
C SER A 42 2.25 7.96 3.89
N ILE A 43 1.90 8.22 2.63
CA ILE A 43 2.35 7.42 1.48
C ILE A 43 3.07 8.34 0.50
N GLU A 44 4.28 7.96 0.13
CA GLU A 44 5.00 8.61 -0.97
C GLU A 44 4.51 8.04 -2.30
N VAL A 45 4.22 8.90 -3.27
CA VAL A 45 3.82 8.53 -4.62
C VAL A 45 4.81 9.12 -5.61
N ASN A 46 5.50 8.27 -6.35
CA ASN A 46 6.43 8.69 -7.39
C ASN A 46 5.93 8.28 -8.78
N ASP A 47 6.48 8.94 -9.80
CA ASP A 47 6.29 8.60 -11.21
C ASP A 47 4.86 8.73 -11.75
N ILE A 48 4.05 9.58 -11.10
CA ILE A 48 2.65 9.80 -11.46
C ILE A 48 2.44 10.26 -12.91
N GLN A 49 3.43 10.90 -13.52
CA GLN A 49 3.40 11.35 -14.91
C GLN A 49 3.20 10.21 -15.92
N ASN A 50 3.40 8.96 -15.50
CA ASN A 50 3.22 7.77 -16.33
C ASN A 50 1.75 7.35 -16.48
N ILE A 51 0.82 7.98 -15.76
CA ILE A 51 -0.60 7.62 -15.79
C ILE A 51 -1.48 8.88 -15.72
N SER A 52 -2.72 8.79 -16.20
CA SER A 52 -3.67 9.89 -16.00
C SER A 52 -4.13 9.95 -14.53
N HIS A 53 -4.38 11.16 -14.03
CA HIS A 53 -4.88 11.35 -12.67
C HIS A 53 -6.19 10.58 -12.41
N GLN A 54 -7.11 10.56 -13.39
CA GLN A 54 -8.36 9.80 -13.28
C GLN A 54 -8.13 8.30 -13.12
N MET A 55 -7.14 7.75 -13.82
CA MET A 55 -6.80 6.33 -13.73
C MET A 55 -6.11 6.02 -12.40
N PHE A 56 -5.28 6.93 -11.90
CA PHE A 56 -4.68 6.82 -10.57
C PHE A 56 -5.72 6.93 -9.46
N GLU A 57 -6.67 7.86 -9.55
CA GLU A 57 -7.81 7.99 -8.64
C GLU A 57 -8.66 6.71 -8.64
N HIS A 58 -8.90 6.12 -9.82
CA HIS A 58 -9.57 4.82 -9.90
C HIS A 58 -8.77 3.71 -9.20
N PHE A 59 -7.44 3.73 -9.25
CA PHE A 59 -6.61 2.83 -8.46
C PHE A 59 -6.74 3.10 -6.94
N LEU A 60 -6.58 4.36 -6.52
CA LEU A 60 -6.68 4.77 -5.11
C LEU A 60 -8.05 4.41 -4.52
N SER A 61 -9.11 4.45 -5.33
CA SER A 61 -10.45 4.06 -4.89
C SER A 61 -10.56 2.59 -4.44
N LYS A 62 -9.60 1.75 -4.85
CA LYS A 62 -9.51 0.31 -4.54
C LYS A 62 -8.28 -0.05 -3.70
N ILE A 63 -7.56 0.94 -3.15
CA ILE A 63 -6.32 0.71 -2.42
C ILE A 63 -6.53 -0.17 -1.18
N ASP A 64 -7.71 -0.10 -0.56
CA ASP A 64 -8.13 -0.95 0.57
C ASP A 64 -8.16 -2.43 0.17
N VAL A 65 -8.65 -2.75 -1.03
CA VAL A 65 -8.69 -4.11 -1.56
C VAL A 65 -7.27 -4.66 -1.73
N PHE A 66 -6.37 -3.87 -2.31
CA PHE A 66 -4.98 -4.29 -2.55
C PHE A 66 -4.19 -4.41 -1.25
N ASP A 67 -4.37 -3.46 -0.33
CA ASP A 67 -3.76 -3.53 1.00
C ASP A 67 -4.23 -4.74 1.78
N ASN A 68 -5.53 -5.00 1.80
CA ASN A 68 -6.10 -6.21 2.39
C ASN A 68 -5.49 -7.48 1.76
N GLY A 69 -5.29 -7.50 0.44
CA GLY A 69 -4.60 -8.59 -0.24
C GLY A 69 -3.18 -8.82 0.28
N VAL A 70 -2.41 -7.75 0.50
CA VAL A 70 -1.07 -7.82 1.09
C VAL A 70 -1.10 -8.31 2.53
N GLN A 71 -2.00 -7.78 3.35
CA GLN A 71 -2.14 -8.18 4.77
C GLN A 71 -2.56 -9.66 4.89
N LEU A 72 -3.44 -10.14 4.00
CA LEU A 72 -3.83 -11.55 3.94
C LEU A 72 -2.68 -12.45 3.50
N PHE A 73 -1.90 -12.04 2.49
CA PHE A 73 -0.69 -12.75 2.09
C PHE A 73 0.31 -12.85 3.24
N CYS A 74 0.58 -11.75 3.95
CA CYS A 74 1.48 -11.76 5.10
C CYS A 74 0.99 -12.70 6.19
N LYS A 75 -0.33 -12.72 6.44
CA LYS A 75 -0.96 -13.66 7.36
C LYS A 75 -0.78 -15.11 6.94
N GLU A 76 -1.05 -15.43 5.68
CA GLU A 76 -0.90 -16.78 5.15
C GLU A 76 0.55 -17.26 5.24
N VAL A 77 1.51 -16.42 4.86
CA VAL A 77 2.93 -16.75 4.99
C VAL A 77 3.32 -16.96 6.45
N TYR A 78 2.88 -16.09 7.35
CA TYR A 78 3.10 -16.24 8.79
C TYR A 78 2.57 -17.57 9.33
N GLU A 79 1.30 -17.90 9.02
CA GLU A 79 0.62 -19.12 9.46
C GLU A 79 1.32 -20.40 8.97
N ASN A 80 2.06 -20.32 7.86
CA ASN A 80 2.85 -21.41 7.30
C ASN A 80 4.36 -21.32 7.62
N SER A 81 4.76 -20.41 8.52
CA SER A 81 6.15 -20.18 8.91
C SER A 81 6.46 -20.61 10.35
N ASN A 82 7.75 -20.69 10.69
CA ASN A 82 8.22 -20.85 12.07
C ASN A 82 8.71 -19.52 12.69
N PHE A 83 8.49 -18.39 12.00
CA PHE A 83 8.95 -17.08 12.44
C PHE A 83 7.88 -16.38 13.27
N LYS A 84 8.28 -15.32 13.98
CA LYS A 84 7.34 -14.54 14.79
C LYS A 84 6.54 -13.58 13.92
N ILE A 85 5.34 -13.21 14.38
CA ILE A 85 4.41 -12.33 13.66
C ILE A 85 5.02 -10.96 13.32
N GLU A 86 5.94 -10.45 14.14
CA GLU A 86 6.71 -9.22 13.93
C GLU A 86 7.36 -9.15 12.54
N ASN A 87 7.77 -10.30 11.98
CA ASN A 87 8.41 -10.38 10.67
C ASN A 87 7.44 -10.15 9.50
N TYR A 88 6.14 -10.16 9.77
CA TYR A 88 5.06 -10.15 8.78
C TYR A 88 4.11 -8.95 8.95
N ILE A 89 4.28 -8.14 10.00
CA ILE A 89 3.54 -6.88 10.13
C ILE A 89 4.24 -5.83 9.28
N VAL A 90 3.59 -5.44 8.20
CA VAL A 90 4.10 -4.47 7.24
C VAL A 90 3.13 -3.30 7.08
N SER A 91 3.68 -2.14 6.74
CA SER A 91 2.94 -0.92 6.44
C SER A 91 3.27 -0.43 5.05
N LEU A 92 2.24 -0.04 4.27
CA LEU A 92 2.45 0.66 3.00
C LEU A 92 3.16 1.98 3.27
N GLN A 93 4.22 2.26 2.51
CA GLN A 93 5.09 3.43 2.66
C GLN A 93 5.20 4.22 1.36
N TRP A 94 5.22 3.53 0.21
CA TRP A 94 5.33 4.18 -1.08
C TRP A 94 4.54 3.47 -2.18
N ILE A 95 4.22 4.20 -3.24
CA ILE A 95 3.55 3.75 -4.45
C ILE A 95 4.34 4.29 -5.64
N SER A 96 4.83 3.39 -6.49
CA SER A 96 5.51 3.73 -7.74
C SER A 96 4.61 3.44 -8.93
N VAL A 97 4.49 4.41 -9.84
CA VAL A 97 3.60 4.33 -11.00
C VAL A 97 4.40 4.10 -12.29
N LEU A 98 4.00 3.08 -13.03
CA LEU A 98 4.48 2.76 -14.39
C LEU A 98 3.28 2.73 -15.34
N GLU A 99 3.53 2.84 -16.64
CA GLU A 99 2.49 3.10 -17.67
C GLU A 99 1.25 2.20 -17.58
N ASN A 100 1.41 0.91 -17.22
CA ASN A 100 0.30 -0.04 -17.06
C ASN A 100 0.34 -0.82 -15.73
N SER A 101 1.18 -0.40 -14.79
CA SER A 101 1.36 -1.12 -13.52
C SER A 101 1.67 -0.17 -12.38
N ILE A 102 1.25 -0.55 -11.19
CA ILE A 102 1.54 0.15 -9.95
C ILE A 102 2.23 -0.84 -9.01
N THR A 103 3.32 -0.41 -8.40
CA THR A 103 3.97 -1.15 -7.31
C THR A 103 3.68 -0.44 -6.00
N MET A 104 3.09 -1.18 -5.06
CA MET A 104 2.92 -0.75 -3.68
C MET A 104 4.05 -1.34 -2.84
N GLY A 105 4.81 -0.48 -2.17
CA GLY A 105 5.97 -0.85 -1.36
C GLY A 105 5.71 -0.72 0.13
N TYR A 106 6.05 -1.79 0.83
CA TYR A 106 5.76 -1.97 2.24
C TYR A 106 7.05 -2.18 3.02
N TRP A 107 7.18 -1.53 4.18
CA TRP A 107 8.24 -1.81 5.15
C TRP A 107 7.68 -2.57 6.34
N GLY A 108 8.48 -3.50 6.88
CA GLY A 108 8.20 -4.15 8.16
C GLY A 108 8.20 -3.14 9.30
N ASP A 109 7.18 -3.21 10.17
CA ASP A 109 7.04 -2.31 11.31
C ASP A 109 8.09 -2.58 12.40
N TYR A 110 8.55 -3.83 12.49
CA TYR A 110 9.41 -4.31 13.58
C TYR A 110 10.73 -4.89 13.09
N VAL A 111 10.87 -5.11 11.79
CA VAL A 111 12.06 -5.67 11.16
C VAL A 111 12.36 -4.93 9.87
N ASN A 112 13.63 -4.86 9.51
CA ASN A 112 14.07 -4.25 8.26
C ASN A 112 13.85 -5.22 7.09
N VAL A 113 12.60 -5.34 6.65
CA VAL A 113 12.19 -6.14 5.49
C VAL A 113 11.32 -5.29 4.57
N GLU A 114 11.54 -5.41 3.27
CA GLU A 114 10.70 -4.79 2.26
C GLU A 114 9.78 -5.85 1.65
N LEU A 115 8.52 -5.49 1.44
CA LEU A 115 7.57 -6.30 0.68
C LEU A 115 6.98 -5.44 -0.44
N ARG A 116 6.80 -6.05 -1.60
CA ARG A 116 6.24 -5.39 -2.78
C ARG A 116 4.99 -6.11 -3.24
N SER A 117 3.99 -5.33 -3.64
CA SER A 117 2.78 -5.79 -4.31
C SER A 117 2.71 -5.13 -5.67
N ASN A 118 2.66 -5.94 -6.73
CA ASN A 118 2.56 -5.47 -8.11
C ASN A 118 1.10 -5.60 -8.58
N ILE A 119 0.57 -4.49 -9.10
CA ILE A 119 -0.79 -4.38 -9.60
C ILE A 119 -0.73 -3.96 -11.06
N GLU A 120 -1.47 -4.64 -11.93
CA GLU A 120 -1.54 -4.31 -13.36
C GLU A 120 -2.97 -3.89 -13.74
N CYS A 121 -3.09 -2.97 -14.70
CA CYS A 121 -4.36 -2.60 -15.30
C CYS A 121 -4.53 -3.31 -16.64
N ASP A 122 -5.57 -4.14 -16.76
CA ASP A 122 -5.96 -4.75 -18.02
C ASP A 122 -7.41 -4.37 -18.33
N ASN A 123 -7.63 -3.70 -19.47
CA ASN A 123 -8.94 -3.20 -19.91
C ASN A 123 -9.66 -2.36 -18.83
N GLY A 124 -8.91 -1.51 -18.11
CA GLY A 124 -9.46 -0.67 -17.04
C GLY A 124 -9.71 -1.41 -15.73
N ILE A 125 -9.34 -2.69 -15.62
CA ILE A 125 -9.50 -3.50 -14.42
C ILE A 125 -8.13 -3.72 -13.77
N TRP A 126 -7.95 -3.12 -12.60
CA TRP A 126 -6.79 -3.34 -11.75
C TRP A 126 -6.82 -4.73 -11.10
N LYS A 127 -5.69 -5.46 -11.18
CA LYS A 127 -5.52 -6.78 -10.57
C LYS A 127 -4.15 -6.88 -9.90
N GLN A 128 -4.14 -7.37 -8.66
CA GLN A 128 -2.92 -7.72 -7.95
C GLN A 128 -2.34 -9.00 -8.55
N LYS A 129 -1.13 -8.90 -9.10
CA LYS A 129 -0.47 -10.00 -9.81
C LYS A 129 0.45 -10.79 -8.90
N ASP A 130 1.32 -10.09 -8.20
CA ASP A 130 2.35 -10.70 -7.37
C ASP A 130 2.53 -9.95 -6.06
N ILE A 131 2.92 -10.69 -5.03
CA ILE A 131 3.34 -10.17 -3.72
C ILE A 131 4.59 -10.94 -3.31
N TYR A 132 5.67 -10.25 -2.98
CA TYR A 132 6.91 -10.89 -2.59
C TYR A 132 7.74 -10.02 -1.65
N TYR A 133 8.53 -10.69 -0.81
CA TYR A 133 9.56 -10.07 0.02
C TYR A 133 10.82 -9.83 -0.82
N GLN A 134 11.53 -8.73 -0.55
CA GLN A 134 12.80 -8.38 -1.19
C GLN A 134 13.99 -8.52 -0.24
#